data_AF-A0A7J5CFC9-F1
#
_entry.id   AF-A0A7J5CFC9-F1
#
_cell.length_a   1.000
_cell.length_b   1.000
_cell.length_c   1.000
_cell.angle_alpha   90.00
_cell.angle_beta   90.00
_cell.angle_gamma   90.00
#
_symmetry.space_group_name_H-M   'P 1'
#
loop_
_entity.id
_entity.type
_entity.pdbx_description
1 polymer ?
#
loop_
_entity_poly.entity_id
_entity_poly.type
_entity_poly.pdbx_seq_one_letter_code
_entity_poly.pdbx_strand_id
1 'polypeptide(L)'
;MDQTGYRDRIGQLVEPGERVLAYAKAEAAHGASPPPPPEAAEPEAPAGRVSVGAVLLNLISPLVSWAWGDRLVDRVVWGIAGRGAPGSAASRLRHALRSPGPDLAVRDTLLVATDRRLLVCVSGPMKVLSSRADDERSVAQTGIAWSASRAEVASARVGWHRLNPKRLRLDFADGSWLAFTVPIAESGRPLRDVAAALSA
;
A
#
# COMPACT_ATOMS: atom_id res chain seq x y z
N MET A 1 7.92 -13.76 -21.05
CA MET A 1 7.79 -12.33 -21.39
C MET A 1 6.58 -11.82 -20.65
N ASP A 2 6.69 -10.73 -19.89
CA ASP A 2 5.55 -10.15 -19.20
C ASP A 2 4.62 -9.50 -20.25
N GLN A 3 3.42 -10.04 -20.40
CA GLN A 3 2.49 -9.65 -21.48
C GLN A 3 1.79 -8.32 -21.20
N THR A 4 1.99 -7.74 -20.02
CA THR A 4 1.21 -6.59 -19.53
C THR A 4 1.85 -5.22 -19.81
N GLY A 5 3.12 -5.16 -20.25
CA GLY A 5 3.81 -3.88 -20.51
C GLY A 5 4.23 -3.09 -19.27
N TYR A 6 3.94 -3.59 -18.06
CA TYR A 6 4.32 -2.92 -16.81
C TYR A 6 5.82 -2.72 -16.66
N ARG A 7 6.63 -3.70 -17.09
CA ARG A 7 8.10 -3.60 -17.00
C ARG A 7 8.64 -2.38 -17.73
N ASP A 8 8.17 -2.12 -18.95
CA ASP A 8 8.62 -1.00 -19.76
C ASP A 8 8.18 0.32 -19.13
N ARG A 9 6.93 0.37 -18.63
CA ARG A 9 6.42 1.54 -17.92
C ARG A 9 7.20 1.84 -16.65
N ILE A 10 7.52 0.82 -15.84
CA ILE A 10 8.34 0.98 -14.63
C ILE A 10 9.73 1.53 -15.01
N GLY A 11 10.32 1.03 -16.10
CA GLY A 11 11.59 1.53 -16.62
C GLY A 11 11.57 3.03 -16.98
N GLN A 12 10.41 3.60 -17.31
CA GLN A 12 10.23 5.03 -17.55
C GLN A 12 9.99 5.85 -16.28
N LEU A 13 9.58 5.21 -15.18
CA LEU A 13 9.28 5.86 -13.90
C LEU A 13 10.51 5.95 -12.99
N VAL A 14 11.49 5.07 -13.15
CA VAL A 14 12.74 5.09 -12.38
C VAL A 14 13.66 6.23 -12.83
N GLU A 15 14.55 6.66 -11.95
CA GLU A 15 15.51 7.72 -12.26
C GLU A 15 16.53 7.27 -13.31
N PRO A 16 17.13 8.19 -14.09
CA PRO A 16 18.23 7.86 -14.99
C PRO A 16 19.37 7.12 -14.26
N GLY A 17 19.72 5.95 -14.77
CA GLY A 17 20.77 5.08 -14.19
C GLY A 17 20.32 4.22 -13.00
N GLU A 18 19.05 4.30 -12.59
CA GLU A 18 18.44 3.36 -11.64
C GLU A 18 17.99 2.09 -12.38
N ARG A 19 18.29 0.92 -11.82
CA ARG A 19 17.97 -0.38 -12.44
C ARG A 19 16.88 -1.10 -11.68
N VAL A 20 15.84 -1.51 -12.40
CA VAL A 20 14.79 -2.38 -11.87
C VAL A 20 15.34 -3.79 -11.71
N LEU A 21 15.37 -4.30 -10.48
CA LEU A 21 15.86 -5.64 -10.15
C LEU A 21 14.72 -6.67 -10.21
N ALA A 22 13.57 -6.33 -9.63
CA ALA A 22 12.39 -7.19 -9.62
C ALA A 22 11.12 -6.35 -9.46
N TYR A 23 9.98 -6.88 -9.91
CA TYR A 23 8.67 -6.34 -9.58
C TYR A 23 7.63 -7.45 -9.44
N ALA A 24 6.56 -7.14 -8.72
CA ALA A 24 5.43 -8.03 -8.51
C ALA A 24 4.13 -7.23 -8.44
N LYS A 25 3.10 -7.72 -9.14
CA LYS A 25 1.73 -7.31 -8.86
C LYS A 25 1.33 -7.85 -7.50
N ALA A 26 0.89 -6.98 -6.60
CA ALA A 26 0.61 -7.36 -5.23
C ALA A 26 -0.41 -6.41 -4.61
N GLU A 27 -1.23 -6.92 -3.72
CA GLU A 27 -2.19 -6.15 -2.94
C GLU A 27 -1.70 -6.07 -1.49
N ALA A 28 -1.96 -4.94 -0.83
CA ALA A 28 -1.73 -4.88 0.61
C ALA A 28 -2.67 -5.87 1.31
N ALA A 29 -2.09 -6.71 2.16
CA ALA A 29 -2.82 -7.80 2.81
C ALA A 29 -4.05 -7.26 3.58
N HIS A 30 -5.14 -8.03 3.57
CA HIS A 30 -6.30 -7.75 4.40
C HIS A 30 -6.00 -8.00 5.88
N GLY A 31 -6.68 -7.25 6.75
CA GLY A 31 -6.53 -7.34 8.21
C GLY A 31 -6.13 -6.03 8.87
N ALA A 32 -5.81 -6.11 10.17
CA ALA A 32 -5.48 -4.93 10.97
C ALA A 32 -4.25 -4.20 10.39
N SER A 33 -4.43 -2.95 9.99
CA SER A 33 -3.41 -2.12 9.35
C SER A 33 -2.93 -1.00 10.29
N PRO A 34 -1.72 -0.44 10.09
CA PRO A 34 -1.25 0.68 10.88
C PRO A 34 -2.21 1.87 10.77
N PRO A 35 -2.35 2.69 11.83
CA PRO A 35 -3.14 3.91 11.77
C PRO A 35 -2.59 4.85 10.68
N PRO A 36 -3.44 5.67 10.03
CA PRO A 36 -2.99 6.63 9.03
C PRO A 36 -2.03 7.68 9.66
N PRO A 37 -1.21 8.36 8.86
CA PRO A 37 -0.46 9.51 9.33
C PRO A 37 -1.42 10.59 9.84
N PRO A 38 -1.01 11.42 10.82
CA PRO A 38 -1.81 12.59 11.20
C PRO A 38 -2.00 13.49 9.98
N GLU A 39 -3.21 14.00 9.78
CA GLU A 39 -3.47 15.02 8.77
C GLU A 39 -2.60 16.25 9.09
N ALA A 40 -2.00 16.85 8.06
CA ALA A 40 -1.34 18.14 8.24
C ALA A 40 -2.39 19.11 8.77
N ALA A 41 -2.07 19.83 9.85
CA ALA A 41 -2.99 20.80 10.43
C ALA A 41 -3.52 21.72 9.32
N GLU A 42 -4.83 21.74 9.12
CA GLU A 42 -5.47 22.71 8.25
C GLU A 42 -5.02 24.10 8.70
N PRO A 43 -4.69 25.03 7.77
CA PRO A 43 -4.34 26.39 8.14
C PRO A 43 -5.47 26.97 9.01
N GLU A 44 -5.11 27.46 10.19
CA GLU A 44 -6.04 27.98 11.21
C GLU A 44 -7.08 28.90 10.57
N ALA A 45 -8.34 28.46 10.56
CA ALA A 45 -9.45 29.35 10.26
C ALA A 45 -9.54 30.41 11.38
N PRO A 46 -9.79 31.69 11.06
CA PRO A 46 -9.76 32.77 12.04
C PRO A 46 -10.79 32.55 13.15
N ALA A 47 -10.32 32.70 14.40
CA ALA A 47 -11.08 32.47 15.62
C ALA A 47 -12.41 33.25 15.65
N GLY A 48 -13.53 32.52 15.76
CA GLY A 48 -14.85 33.12 15.84
C GLY A 48 -15.91 32.18 16.41
N ARG A 49 -16.21 32.38 17.70
CA ARG A 49 -17.42 31.95 18.46
C ARG A 49 -17.57 30.45 18.76
N VAL A 50 -17.37 30.13 20.04
CA VAL A 50 -17.77 28.87 20.69
C VAL A 50 -19.29 28.74 20.61
N SER A 51 -19.74 27.75 19.84
CA SER A 51 -21.15 27.38 19.65
C SER A 51 -21.45 26.08 20.43
N VAL A 52 -22.68 26.00 20.93
CA VAL A 52 -23.31 24.89 21.69
C VAL A 52 -23.17 23.51 21.02
N GLY A 53 -22.71 23.44 19.77
CA GLY A 53 -22.31 22.21 19.08
C GLY A 53 -21.12 21.45 19.70
N ALA A 54 -20.34 22.06 20.60
CA ALA A 54 -19.23 21.39 21.29
C ALA A 54 -19.68 20.23 22.21
N VAL A 55 -20.96 20.21 22.62
CA VAL A 55 -21.52 19.09 23.42
C VAL A 55 -21.90 17.90 22.52
N LEU A 56 -22.19 18.12 21.24
CA LEU A 56 -22.47 17.05 20.26
C LEU A 56 -21.20 16.30 19.84
N LEU A 57 -20.02 16.89 20.01
CA LEU A 57 -18.73 16.20 19.80
C LEU A 57 -18.45 15.09 20.82
N ASN A 58 -19.04 15.14 22.01
CA ASN A 58 -18.98 14.02 22.96
C ASN A 58 -19.93 12.87 22.59
N LEU A 59 -20.94 13.13 21.76
CA LEU A 59 -21.82 12.10 21.17
C LEU A 59 -21.23 11.42 19.93
N ILE A 60 -20.11 11.93 19.39
CA ILE A 60 -19.31 11.30 18.33
C ILE A 60 -18.27 10.34 18.92
N SER A 61 -18.13 10.28 20.25
CA SER A 61 -17.31 9.27 20.94
C SER A 61 -17.58 7.80 20.55
N PRO A 62 -18.75 7.37 20.01
CA PRO A 62 -18.92 6.01 19.51
C PRO A 62 -18.20 5.73 18.19
N LEU A 63 -17.85 6.76 17.39
CA LEU A 63 -17.18 6.57 16.10
C LEU A 63 -15.69 6.24 16.25
N VAL A 64 -15.06 6.67 17.35
CA VAL A 64 -13.70 6.23 17.72
C VAL A 64 -13.70 4.77 18.19
N SER A 65 -14.77 4.36 18.87
CA SER A 65 -15.00 2.97 19.29
C SER A 65 -15.23 2.04 18.09
N TRP A 66 -15.86 2.53 17.02
CA TRP A 66 -16.11 1.76 15.79
C TRP A 66 -14.81 1.43 15.03
N ALA A 67 -13.84 2.35 15.04
CA ALA A 67 -12.51 2.11 14.45
C ALA A 67 -11.70 1.03 15.19
N TRP A 68 -12.02 0.73 16.45
CA TRP A 68 -11.42 -0.38 17.21
C TRP A 68 -12.18 -1.69 17.02
N GLY A 69 -13.50 -1.64 16.85
CA GLY A 69 -14.35 -2.81 16.55
C GLY A 69 -13.99 -3.50 15.24
N ASP A 70 -13.83 -2.74 14.16
CA ASP A 70 -13.41 -3.27 12.84
C ASP A 70 -12.02 -3.91 12.90
N ARG A 71 -11.10 -3.33 13.68
CA ARG A 71 -9.73 -3.86 13.84
C ARG A 71 -9.68 -5.20 14.54
N LEU A 72 -10.63 -5.50 15.42
CA LEU A 72 -10.70 -6.79 16.10
C LEU A 72 -11.27 -7.87 15.17
N VAL A 73 -12.34 -7.58 14.44
CA VAL A 73 -12.92 -8.48 13.44
C VAL A 73 -11.92 -8.77 12.32
N ASP A 74 -11.28 -7.74 11.76
CA ASP A 74 -10.20 -7.90 10.77
C ASP A 74 -9.04 -8.73 11.31
N ARG A 75 -8.67 -8.54 12.58
CA ARG A 75 -7.61 -9.34 13.23
C ARG A 75 -8.01 -10.80 13.41
N VAL A 76 -9.27 -11.08 13.73
CA VAL A 76 -9.76 -12.44 13.93
C VAL A 76 -9.88 -13.16 12.58
N VAL A 77 -10.52 -12.52 11.59
CA VAL A 77 -10.82 -13.09 10.27
C VAL A 77 -9.57 -13.16 9.39
N TRP A 78 -8.87 -12.03 9.21
CA TRP A 78 -7.77 -11.90 8.25
C TRP A 78 -6.37 -11.84 8.89
N GLY A 79 -6.29 -11.51 10.19
CA GLY A 79 -5.04 -11.37 10.92
C GLY A 79 -4.52 -9.93 10.97
N ILE A 80 -3.23 -9.75 11.28
CA ILE A 80 -2.58 -8.43 11.28
C ILE A 80 -1.97 -8.23 9.91
N ALA A 81 -2.39 -7.19 9.16
CA ALA A 81 -1.88 -6.80 7.84
C ALA A 81 -0.61 -5.94 7.91
N GLY A 82 -0.47 -5.16 8.98
CA GLY A 82 0.70 -4.33 9.24
C GLY A 82 0.68 -3.75 10.65
N ARG A 83 1.81 -3.18 11.08
CA ARG A 83 1.98 -2.51 12.37
C ARG A 83 2.88 -1.30 12.21
N GLY A 84 2.63 -0.27 13.00
CA GLY A 84 3.47 0.93 13.06
C GLY A 84 2.76 2.04 13.83
N ALA A 85 3.52 3.02 14.29
CA ALA A 85 2.95 4.27 14.81
C ALA A 85 2.37 5.10 13.64
N PRO A 86 1.45 6.05 13.91
CA PRO A 86 1.04 7.04 12.92
C PRO A 86 2.26 7.74 12.30
N GLY A 87 2.31 7.86 10.97
CA GLY A 87 3.42 8.52 10.27
C GLY A 87 4.66 7.66 10.03
N SER A 88 4.71 6.44 10.56
CA SER A 88 5.73 5.43 10.20
C SER A 88 5.74 5.10 8.71
N ALA A 89 6.81 4.47 8.22
CA ALA A 89 6.92 4.02 6.84
C ALA A 89 5.73 3.13 6.42
N ALA A 90 5.35 2.15 7.26
CA ALA A 90 4.18 1.30 7.00
C ALA A 90 2.85 2.09 6.99
N SER A 91 2.72 3.10 7.86
CA SER A 91 1.56 3.99 7.90
C SER A 91 1.43 4.82 6.63
N ARG A 92 2.52 5.47 6.21
CA ARG A 92 2.58 6.28 4.97
C ARG A 92 2.34 5.41 3.73
N LEU A 93 2.95 4.24 3.66
CA LEU A 93 2.75 3.30 2.55
C LEU A 93 1.29 2.83 2.47
N ARG A 94 0.69 2.40 3.59
CA ARG A 94 -0.71 1.99 3.61
C ARG A 94 -1.65 3.14 3.23
N HIS A 95 -1.33 4.36 3.65
CA HIS A 95 -2.10 5.54 3.30
C HIS A 95 -1.99 5.86 1.80
N ALA A 96 -0.78 5.81 1.22
CA ALA A 96 -0.56 6.03 -0.22
C ALA A 96 -1.30 5.01 -1.12
N LEU A 97 -1.55 3.80 -0.61
CA LEU A 97 -2.32 2.77 -1.30
C LEU A 97 -3.84 2.98 -1.25
N ARG A 98 -4.34 3.91 -0.43
CA ARG A 98 -5.77 4.23 -0.40
C ARG A 98 -6.07 5.26 -1.47
N SER A 99 -6.96 4.93 -2.40
CA SER A 99 -7.46 5.90 -3.37
C SER A 99 -8.31 6.97 -2.65
N PRO A 100 -8.07 8.26 -2.92
CA PRO A 100 -8.87 9.35 -2.39
C PRO A 100 -10.18 9.45 -3.18
N GLY A 101 -11.16 8.60 -2.88
CA GLY A 101 -12.53 8.76 -3.37
C GLY A 101 -13.29 7.45 -3.62
N PRO A 102 -14.62 7.50 -3.65
CA PRO A 102 -15.50 6.37 -3.94
C PRO A 102 -15.58 6.10 -5.45
N ASP A 103 -14.42 5.94 -6.10
CA ASP A 103 -14.39 5.48 -7.48
C ASP A 103 -14.38 3.94 -7.48
N LEU A 104 -15.36 3.33 -8.16
CA LEU A 104 -15.49 1.87 -8.28
C LEU A 104 -14.39 1.23 -9.15
N ALA A 105 -13.42 2.03 -9.61
CA ALA A 105 -12.32 1.56 -10.44
C ALA A 105 -11.31 0.69 -9.66
N VAL A 106 -10.98 -0.45 -10.27
CA VAL A 106 -9.93 -1.36 -9.79
C VAL A 106 -8.58 -0.83 -10.26
N ARG A 107 -7.56 -0.87 -9.40
CA ARG A 107 -6.19 -0.46 -9.75
C ARG A 107 -5.23 -1.56 -9.33
N ASP A 108 -4.26 -1.84 -10.18
CA ASP A 108 -3.17 -2.75 -9.85
C ASP A 108 -2.16 -2.01 -8.99
N THR A 109 -1.71 -2.68 -7.93
CA THR A 109 -0.57 -2.23 -7.14
C THR A 109 0.65 -3.07 -7.52
N LEU A 110 1.76 -2.39 -7.80
CA LEU A 110 3.03 -3.00 -8.20
C LEU A 110 4.08 -2.68 -7.14
N LEU A 111 4.67 -3.72 -6.57
CA LEU A 111 5.89 -3.61 -5.77
C LEU A 111 7.08 -3.71 -6.69
N VAL A 112 7.98 -2.74 -6.65
CA VAL A 112 9.16 -2.69 -7.50
C VAL A 112 10.40 -2.51 -6.63
N ALA A 113 11.33 -3.46 -6.71
CA ALA A 113 12.65 -3.35 -6.12
C ALA A 113 13.63 -2.85 -7.19
N THR A 114 14.32 -1.75 -6.90
CA THR A 114 15.42 -1.24 -7.71
C THR A 114 16.74 -1.40 -6.97
N ASP A 115 17.84 -1.10 -7.64
CA ASP A 115 19.15 -1.04 -6.99
C ASP A 115 19.29 0.12 -5.98
N ARG A 116 18.34 1.07 -5.95
CA ARG A 116 18.40 2.25 -5.06
C ARG A 116 17.25 2.36 -4.05
N ARG A 117 16.08 1.80 -4.35
CA ARG A 117 14.87 1.98 -3.54
C ARG A 117 13.82 0.90 -3.76
N LEU A 118 12.88 0.85 -2.85
CA LEU A 118 11.58 0.22 -3.05
C LEU A 118 10.62 1.28 -3.59
N LEU A 119 9.94 0.98 -4.70
CA LEU A 119 8.85 1.76 -5.24
C LEU A 119 7.56 0.96 -5.12
N VAL A 120 6.47 1.67 -4.82
CA VAL A 120 5.12 1.14 -4.89
C VAL A 120 4.36 1.97 -5.92
N CYS A 121 4.06 1.35 -7.04
CA CYS A 121 3.36 1.98 -8.15
C CYS A 121 1.90 1.54 -8.16
N VAL A 122 1.02 2.41 -8.63
CA VAL A 122 -0.40 2.14 -8.80
C VAL A 122 -0.76 2.41 -10.26
N SER A 123 -1.48 1.48 -10.89
CA SER A 123 -1.95 1.62 -12.27
C SER A 123 -3.05 2.67 -12.39
N GLY A 124 -3.39 3.02 -13.63
CA GLY A 124 -4.63 3.74 -13.91
C GLY A 124 -5.87 2.93 -13.50
N PRO A 125 -7.04 3.59 -13.45
CA PRO A 125 -8.31 2.93 -13.20
C PRO A 125 -8.65 1.90 -14.28
N MET A 126 -9.04 0.70 -13.85
CA MET A 126 -9.56 -0.38 -14.68
C MET A 126 -11.03 -0.62 -14.39
N LYS A 127 -11.76 -1.05 -15.43
CA LYS A 127 -13.13 -1.53 -15.32
C LYS A 127 -13.12 -3.03 -15.03
N VAL A 128 -14.13 -3.55 -14.35
CA VAL A 128 -14.30 -4.99 -14.07
C VAL A 128 -14.37 -5.82 -15.35
N LEU A 129 -14.92 -5.24 -16.42
CA LEU A 129 -14.90 -5.77 -17.77
C LEU A 129 -14.03 -4.86 -18.64
N SER A 130 -12.71 -4.94 -18.49
CA SER A 130 -11.77 -4.15 -19.28
C SER A 130 -11.57 -4.75 -20.67
N SER A 131 -11.42 -3.87 -21.66
CA SER A 131 -10.88 -4.24 -22.98
C SER A 131 -9.35 -4.14 -22.96
N ARG A 132 -8.68 -4.76 -23.92
CA ARG A 132 -7.22 -4.63 -24.09
C ARG A 132 -6.76 -3.16 -24.16
N ALA A 133 -7.54 -2.30 -24.83
CA ALA A 133 -7.23 -0.88 -24.91
C ALA A 133 -7.37 -0.15 -23.56
N ASP A 134 -8.27 -0.61 -22.69
CA ASP A 134 -8.38 -0.09 -21.33
C ASP A 134 -7.21 -0.55 -20.45
N ASP A 135 -6.76 -1.80 -20.63
CA ASP A 135 -5.58 -2.33 -19.94
C ASP A 135 -4.31 -1.57 -20.35
N GLU A 136 -4.10 -1.34 -21.65
CA GLU A 136 -2.97 -0.56 -22.17
C GLU A 136 -3.00 0.89 -21.64
N ARG A 137 -4.18 1.51 -21.55
CA ARG A 137 -4.35 2.85 -20.97
C ARG A 137 -4.03 2.85 -19.46
N SER A 138 -4.51 1.84 -18.73
CA SER A 138 -4.25 1.68 -17.30
C SER A 138 -2.75 1.55 -17.04
N VAL A 139 -2.05 0.73 -17.82
CA VAL A 139 -0.60 0.56 -17.75
C VAL A 139 0.10 1.90 -18.03
N ALA A 140 -0.28 2.62 -19.09
CA ALA A 140 0.33 3.91 -19.42
C ALA A 140 0.16 4.97 -18.31
N GLN A 141 -0.95 4.92 -17.57
CA GLN A 141 -1.23 5.82 -16.45
C GLN A 141 -0.59 5.38 -15.13
N THR A 142 0.15 4.27 -15.11
CA THR A 142 0.88 3.83 -13.90
C THR A 142 1.81 4.92 -13.43
N GLY A 143 1.76 5.20 -12.13
CA GLY A 143 2.60 6.18 -11.45
C GLY A 143 3.12 5.66 -10.11
N ILE A 144 4.14 6.33 -9.59
CA ILE A 144 4.71 6.02 -8.27
C ILE A 144 3.79 6.63 -7.21
N ALA A 145 3.17 5.79 -6.37
CA ALA A 145 2.34 6.23 -5.25
C ALA A 145 3.18 6.43 -3.98
N TRP A 146 4.24 5.65 -3.82
CA TRP A 146 5.12 5.71 -2.66
C TRP A 146 6.51 5.20 -2.97
N SER A 147 7.52 5.73 -2.28
CA SER A 147 8.91 5.30 -2.40
C SER A 147 9.61 5.30 -1.04
N ALA A 148 10.58 4.41 -0.89
CA ALA A 148 11.52 4.40 0.23
C ALA A 148 12.89 3.90 -0.23
N SER A 149 13.95 4.51 0.28
CA SER A 149 15.32 4.08 0.02
C SER A 149 15.57 2.64 0.48
N ARG A 150 16.58 1.97 -0.07
CA ARG A 150 16.95 0.61 0.38
C ARG A 150 17.28 0.58 1.88
N ALA A 151 17.88 1.65 2.41
CA ALA A 151 18.25 1.76 3.81
C ALA A 151 17.05 1.84 4.77
N GLU A 152 15.89 2.31 4.28
CA GLU A 152 14.66 2.35 5.07
C GLU A 152 13.97 0.98 5.15
N VAL A 153 14.31 0.03 4.26
CA VAL A 153 13.80 -1.34 4.27
C VAL A 153 14.75 -2.22 5.08
N ALA A 154 14.33 -2.61 6.29
CA ALA A 154 15.13 -3.43 7.18
C ALA A 154 15.16 -4.91 6.76
N SER A 155 14.02 -5.46 6.30
CA SER A 155 14.00 -6.79 5.69
C SER A 155 12.75 -7.03 4.85
N ALA A 156 12.85 -7.93 3.88
CA ALA A 156 11.73 -8.38 3.07
C ALA A 156 11.67 -9.91 3.08
N ARG A 157 10.55 -10.50 3.52
CA ARG A 157 10.44 -11.96 3.69
C ARG A 157 9.11 -12.46 3.15
N VAL A 158 9.16 -13.46 2.29
CA VAL A 158 7.96 -14.20 1.89
C VAL A 158 7.81 -15.38 2.82
N GLY A 159 6.68 -15.45 3.51
CA GLY A 159 6.39 -16.50 4.47
C GLY A 159 4.97 -17.03 4.35
N TRP A 160 4.74 -18.15 5.01
CA TRP A 160 3.42 -18.73 5.15
C TRP A 160 2.65 -17.98 6.25
N HIS A 161 1.44 -17.50 5.94
CA HIS A 161 0.54 -16.96 6.95
C HIS A 161 -0.87 -17.55 6.81
N ARG A 162 -1.23 -18.44 7.74
CA ARG A 162 -2.52 -19.16 7.79
C ARG A 162 -2.88 -19.85 6.46
N LEU A 163 -3.79 -19.28 5.68
CA LEU A 163 -4.28 -19.85 4.41
C LEU A 163 -3.59 -19.24 3.18
N ASN A 164 -2.72 -18.23 3.37
CA ASN A 164 -2.01 -17.60 2.27
C ASN A 164 -0.50 -17.92 2.36
N PRO A 165 -0.01 -18.90 1.58
CA PRO A 165 1.41 -19.25 1.54
C PRO A 165 2.29 -18.23 0.80
N LYS A 166 1.69 -17.18 0.23
CA LYS A 166 2.33 -16.22 -0.67
C LYS A 166 2.25 -14.81 -0.09
N ARG A 167 2.64 -14.65 1.17
CA ARG A 167 2.59 -13.38 1.88
C ARG A 167 3.98 -12.79 2.04
N LEU A 168 4.23 -11.66 1.38
CA LEU A 168 5.42 -10.85 1.57
C LEU A 168 5.21 -9.95 2.78
N ARG A 169 6.15 -9.96 3.73
CA ARG A 169 6.25 -8.97 4.80
C ARG A 169 7.44 -8.07 4.52
N LEU A 170 7.19 -6.76 4.53
CA LEU A 170 8.21 -5.72 4.47
C LEU A 170 8.33 -5.10 5.86
N ASP A 171 9.51 -5.24 6.46
CA ASP A 171 9.89 -4.60 7.71
C ASP A 171 10.74 -3.37 7.40
N PHE A 172 10.44 -2.25 8.06
CA PHE A 172 11.12 -0.98 7.90
C PHE A 172 12.06 -0.68 9.07
N ALA A 173 13.05 0.18 8.83
CA ALA A 173 14.05 0.56 9.82
C ALA A 173 13.45 1.24 11.08
N ASP A 174 12.28 1.88 10.95
CA ASP A 174 11.53 2.47 12.07
C ASP A 174 10.78 1.43 12.93
N GLY A 175 10.97 0.14 12.67
CA GLY A 175 10.31 -0.97 13.37
C GLY A 175 8.86 -1.23 12.94
N SER A 176 8.34 -0.44 12.00
CA SER A 176 7.04 -0.69 11.38
C SER A 176 7.13 -1.78 10.31
N TRP A 177 6.00 -2.40 9.97
CA TRP A 177 5.95 -3.38 8.91
C TRP A 177 4.59 -3.41 8.22
N LEU A 178 4.59 -3.77 6.93
CA LEU A 178 3.38 -3.96 6.14
C LEU A 178 3.51 -5.23 5.31
N ALA A 179 2.42 -5.96 5.15
CA ALA A 179 2.40 -7.16 4.34
C ALA A 179 1.62 -6.98 3.04
N PHE A 180 2.04 -7.76 2.05
CA PHE A 180 1.49 -7.82 0.71
C PHE A 180 1.23 -9.26 0.31
N THR A 181 0.24 -9.46 -0.55
CA THR A 181 -0.18 -10.74 -1.09
C THR A 181 -0.34 -10.64 -2.59
N VAL A 182 -0.08 -11.73 -3.31
CA VAL A 182 -0.50 -11.83 -4.71
C VAL A 182 -1.97 -12.23 -4.79
N PRO A 183 -2.66 -11.91 -5.90
CA PRO A 183 -3.96 -12.50 -6.19
C PRO A 183 -3.91 -14.03 -6.03
N ILE A 184 -4.98 -14.63 -5.47
CA ILE A 184 -4.98 -16.03 -5.01
C ILE A 184 -4.54 -17.02 -6.12
N ALA A 185 -4.96 -16.75 -7.36
CA ALA A 185 -4.67 -17.58 -8.53
C ALA A 185 -3.24 -17.41 -9.08
N GLU A 186 -2.49 -16.39 -8.66
CA GLU A 186 -1.18 -16.07 -9.23
C GLU A 186 -0.02 -16.73 -8.48
N SER A 187 1.11 -16.91 -9.17
CA SER A 187 2.33 -17.46 -8.56
C SER A 187 2.89 -16.52 -7.50
N GLY A 188 3.40 -17.06 -6.39
CA GLY A 188 4.10 -16.27 -5.36
C GLY A 188 5.57 -15.99 -5.71
N ARG A 189 6.07 -16.49 -6.85
CA ARG A 189 7.45 -16.32 -7.29
C ARG A 189 7.85 -14.84 -7.42
N PRO A 190 7.06 -13.95 -8.05
CA PRO A 190 7.42 -12.54 -8.17
C PRO A 190 7.65 -11.85 -6.82
N LEU A 191 6.86 -12.19 -5.79
CA LEU A 191 7.08 -11.65 -4.44
C LEU A 191 8.40 -12.14 -3.82
N ARG A 192 8.81 -13.37 -4.11
CA ARG A 192 10.10 -13.90 -3.65
C ARG A 192 11.25 -13.21 -4.37
N ASP A 193 11.12 -12.95 -5.67
CA ASP A 193 12.12 -12.23 -6.45
C ASP A 193 12.27 -10.79 -5.93
N VAL A 194 11.17 -10.11 -5.57
CA VAL A 194 11.19 -8.80 -4.89
C VAL A 194 11.86 -8.90 -3.52
N ALA A 195 11.51 -9.90 -2.70
CA ALA A 195 12.13 -10.07 -1.39
C ALA A 195 13.64 -10.34 -1.47
N ALA A 196 14.07 -11.15 -2.43
CA ALA A 196 15.46 -11.44 -2.69
C ALA A 196 16.22 -10.20 -3.16
N ALA A 197 15.65 -9.44 -4.11
CA ALA A 197 16.22 -8.18 -4.58
C ALA A 197 16.33 -7.14 -3.45
N LEU A 198 15.41 -7.17 -2.47
CA LEU A 198 15.46 -6.29 -1.32
C LEU A 198 16.40 -6.76 -0.20
N SER A 199 16.85 -8.01 -0.23
CA SER A 199 17.74 -8.58 0.80
C SER A 199 19.19 -8.70 0.35
N ALA A 200 19.46 -8.51 -0.94
CA ALA A 200 20.79 -8.48 -1.55
C ALA A 200 21.42 -7.08 -1.44
#